data_AF-A0AAV8YB56-F1
#
_entry.id   AF-A0AAV8YB56-F1
#
_cell.length_a   1.000
_cell.length_b   1.000
_cell.length_c   1.000
_cell.angle_alpha   90.00
_cell.angle_beta   90.00
_cell.angle_gamma   90.00
#
_symmetry.space_group_name_H-M   'P 1'
#
loop_
_entity.id
_entity.type
_entity.pdbx_description
1 polymer ?
#
loop_
_entity_poly.entity_id
_entity_poly.type
_entity_poly.pdbx_seq_one_letter_code
_entity_poly.pdbx_strand_id
1 'polypeptide(L)'
;MYKNSVDKVTCPVLNASSEIIKCVLPEKQYTSCNKPLPVGSIAYIGCKPFYIPTNSTNSYDRIRCMANGKWDKDIPKCKPGETRWKKRCIYRTVT
;
A
#
# COMPACT_ATOMS: atom_id res chain seq x y z
N MET A 1 -18.18 34.65 -5.65
CA MET A 1 -17.65 34.20 -4.33
C MET A 1 -16.50 33.24 -4.58
N TYR A 2 -15.28 33.77 -4.76
CA TYR A 2 -14.10 32.95 -4.96
C TYR A 2 -13.68 32.44 -3.58
N LYS A 3 -14.03 31.19 -3.26
CA LYS A 3 -13.46 30.52 -2.08
C LYS A 3 -11.96 30.40 -2.32
N ASN A 4 -11.23 31.34 -1.74
CA ASN A 4 -9.79 31.33 -1.61
C ASN A 4 -9.44 30.21 -0.63
N SER A 5 -9.43 28.98 -1.12
CA SER A 5 -9.03 27.80 -0.35
C SER A 5 -7.73 27.32 -0.96
N VAL A 6 -6.62 27.80 -0.42
CA VAL A 6 -5.33 27.12 -0.52
C VAL A 6 -5.44 25.85 0.33
N ASP A 7 -6.39 24.98 -0.02
CA ASP A 7 -6.38 23.61 0.44
C ASP A 7 -5.13 23.03 -0.20
N LYS A 8 -4.09 22.82 0.61
CA LYS A 8 -2.96 22.00 0.19
C LYS A 8 -3.56 20.68 -0.28
N VAL A 9 -3.65 20.52 -1.59
CA VAL A 9 -4.23 19.33 -2.19
C VAL A 9 -3.42 18.15 -1.69
N THR A 10 -4.08 17.27 -0.96
CA THR A 10 -3.44 16.14 -0.29
C THR A 10 -4.20 14.88 -0.64
N CYS A 11 -3.48 13.77 -0.74
CA CYS A 11 -4.07 12.48 -0.96
C CYS A 11 -4.55 11.86 0.34
N PRO A 12 -5.63 11.07 0.28
CA PRO A 12 -6.20 10.42 1.46
C PRO A 12 -5.20 9.48 2.12
N VAL A 13 -5.38 9.34 3.42
CA VAL A 13 -4.58 8.48 4.29
C VAL A 13 -4.61 7.04 3.79
N LEU A 14 -3.45 6.40 3.73
CA LEU A 14 -3.34 4.98 3.41
C LEU A 14 -3.28 4.20 4.72
N ASN A 15 -4.42 3.64 5.13
CA ASN A 15 -4.51 2.75 6.28
C ASN A 15 -5.00 1.39 5.80
N ALA A 16 -4.11 0.41 5.74
CA ALA A 16 -4.47 -0.92 5.28
C ALA A 16 -3.87 -1.97 6.23
N SER A 17 -4.71 -2.93 6.61
CA SER A 17 -4.46 -3.87 7.70
C SER A 17 -3.66 -5.11 7.27
N SER A 18 -3.57 -5.40 5.97
CA SER A 18 -2.92 -6.58 5.40
C SER A 18 -1.73 -6.25 4.49
N GLU A 19 -1.42 -4.97 4.36
CA GLU A 19 -0.41 -4.40 3.49
C GLU A 19 0.74 -3.80 4.33
N ILE A 20 1.94 -3.79 3.76
CA ILE A 20 3.09 -3.03 4.22
C ILE A 20 3.16 -1.79 3.33
N ILE A 21 2.91 -0.62 3.92
CA ILE A 21 2.89 0.65 3.18
C ILE A 21 4.07 1.52 3.65
N LYS A 22 4.90 1.97 2.70
CA LYS A 22 5.99 2.91 2.93
C LYS A 22 5.76 4.17 2.12
N CYS A 23 5.58 5.31 2.78
CA CYS A 23 5.35 6.59 2.11
C CYS A 23 6.60 7.44 2.09
N VAL A 24 6.83 8.10 0.95
CA VAL A 24 7.98 8.95 0.66
C VAL A 24 7.45 10.29 0.15
N LEU A 25 7.92 11.37 0.77
CA LEU A 25 7.62 12.75 0.35
C LEU A 25 8.32 13.07 -0.98
N PRO A 26 7.86 14.11 -1.70
CA PRO A 26 8.55 14.58 -2.92
C PRO A 26 10.04 14.87 -2.70
N GLU A 27 10.40 15.32 -1.49
CA GLU A 27 11.78 15.58 -1.03
C GLU A 27 12.57 14.30 -0.74
N LYS A 28 12.05 13.11 -1.11
CA LYS A 28 12.64 11.79 -0.89
C LYS A 28 12.78 11.39 0.59
N GLN A 29 12.09 12.07 1.49
CA GLN A 29 12.06 11.73 2.91
C GLN A 29 10.96 10.72 3.22
N TYR A 30 11.30 9.67 3.98
CA TYR A 30 10.31 8.71 4.48
C TYR A 30 9.40 9.35 5.51
N THR A 31 8.11 9.03 5.46
CA THR A 31 7.14 9.55 6.42
C THR A 31 6.02 8.54 6.69
N SER A 32 5.25 8.78 7.75
CA SER A 32 4.08 7.97 8.07
C SER A 32 2.97 8.17 7.04
N CYS A 33 2.38 7.07 6.59
CA CYS A 33 1.23 7.05 5.69
C CYS A 33 -0.11 7.37 6.39
N ASN A 34 -0.10 7.47 7.72
CA ASN A 34 -1.28 7.70 8.57
C ASN A 34 -1.73 9.17 8.61
N LYS A 35 -1.32 9.97 7.61
CA LYS A 35 -1.67 11.38 7.47
C LYS A 35 -1.85 11.71 5.99
N PRO A 36 -2.60 12.77 5.66
CA PRO A 36 -2.72 13.25 4.29
C PRO A 36 -1.33 13.60 3.73
N LEU A 37 -1.06 13.14 2.51
CA LEU A 37 0.24 13.32 1.86
C LEU A 37 0.15 14.36 0.75
N PRO A 38 1.15 15.24 0.59
CA PRO A 38 1.13 16.25 -0.45
C PRO A 38 1.24 15.64 -1.86
N VAL A 39 0.81 16.41 -2.86
CA VAL A 39 0.99 16.06 -4.27
C VAL A 39 2.45 15.71 -4.56
N GLY A 40 2.66 14.65 -5.34
CA GLY A 40 3.99 14.14 -5.69
C GLY A 40 4.56 13.13 -4.71
N SER A 41 3.96 12.94 -3.53
CA SER A 41 4.31 11.83 -2.64
C SER A 41 4.13 10.48 -3.33
N ILE A 42 4.99 9.53 -2.96
CA ILE A 42 5.00 8.17 -3.48
C ILE A 42 4.74 7.21 -2.33
N ALA A 43 3.83 6.27 -2.50
CA ALA A 43 3.61 5.17 -1.57
C ALA A 43 3.99 3.84 -2.24
N TYR A 44 4.83 3.08 -1.56
CA TYR A 44 5.18 1.71 -1.91
C TYR A 44 4.32 0.77 -1.07
N ILE A 45 3.48 -0.01 -1.74
CA ILE A 45 2.53 -0.92 -1.11
C ILE A 45 2.96 -2.34 -1.45
N GLY A 46 3.18 -3.16 -0.42
CA GLY A 46 3.42 -4.59 -0.58
C GLY A 46 2.47 -5.41 0.27
N CYS A 47 2.28 -6.67 -0.06
CA CYS A 47 1.54 -7.58 0.81
C CYS A 47 2.39 -8.06 1.98
N LYS A 48 1.77 -8.24 3.16
CA LYS A 48 2.42 -8.91 4.29
C LYS A 48 2.86 -10.33 3.90
N PRO A 49 3.83 -10.93 4.62
CA PRO A 49 4.16 -12.34 4.44
C PRO A 49 2.90 -13.20 4.48
N PHE A 50 2.83 -14.22 3.63
CA PHE A 50 1.67 -15.11 3.45
C PHE A 50 0.44 -14.46 2.79
N TYR A 51 0.53 -13.22 2.31
CA TYR A 51 -0.50 -12.61 1.47
C TYR A 51 0.02 -12.42 0.03
N ILE A 52 -0.88 -12.55 -0.93
CA ILE A 52 -0.61 -12.33 -2.36
C ILE A 52 -1.52 -11.23 -2.91
N PRO A 53 -1.03 -10.38 -3.82
CA PRO A 53 -1.84 -9.37 -4.47
C PRO A 53 -2.93 -10.05 -5.33
N THR A 54 -4.16 -9.54 -5.28
CA THR A 54 -5.25 -10.10 -6.10
C THR A 54 -5.17 -9.65 -7.55
N ASN A 55 -4.70 -8.43 -7.79
CA ASN A 55 -4.82 -7.75 -9.09
C ASN A 55 -3.47 -7.31 -9.67
N SER A 56 -2.35 -7.55 -8.97
CA SER A 56 -1.02 -7.15 -9.44
C SER A 56 -0.15 -8.38 -9.67
N THR A 57 0.54 -8.40 -10.81
CA THR A 57 1.54 -9.42 -11.15
C THR A 57 2.76 -9.36 -10.21
N ASN A 58 2.96 -8.23 -9.52
CA ASN A 58 4.07 -8.00 -8.61
C ASN A 58 3.58 -7.89 -7.15
N SER A 59 4.36 -8.43 -6.23
CA SER A 59 4.11 -8.34 -4.78
C SER A 59 4.19 -6.92 -4.20
N TYR A 60 4.72 -5.98 -4.98
CA TYR A 60 4.85 -4.57 -4.63
C TYR A 60 4.32 -3.69 -5.76
N ASP A 61 3.47 -2.72 -5.41
CA ASP A 61 3.03 -1.65 -6.30
C ASP A 61 3.49 -0.30 -5.78
N ARG A 62 3.61 0.66 -6.70
CA ARG A 62 3.99 2.04 -6.41
C ARG A 62 2.89 2.95 -6.92
N ILE A 63 2.32 3.73 -6.01
CA ILE A 63 1.28 4.72 -6.30
C ILE A 63 1.78 6.12 -5.97
N ARG A 64 1.28 7.12 -6.70
CA ARG A 64 1.68 8.53 -6.61
C ARG A 64 0.48 9.41 -6.30
N CYS A 65 0.68 10.38 -5.42
CA CYS A 65 -0.32 11.40 -5.15
C CYS A 65 -0.38 12.42 -6.29
N MET A 66 -1.55 12.52 -6.95
CA MET A 66 -1.77 13.41 -8.09
C MET A 66 -2.29 14.79 -7.68
N ALA A 67 -2.19 15.76 -8.59
CA ALA A 67 -2.60 17.15 -8.37
C ALA A 67 -4.11 17.34 -8.13
N ASN A 68 -4.91 16.31 -8.37
CA ASN A 68 -6.35 16.27 -8.06
C ASN A 68 -6.67 15.74 -6.65
N GLY A 69 -5.65 15.48 -5.83
CA GLY A 69 -5.81 14.96 -4.46
C GLY A 69 -6.16 13.48 -4.39
N LYS A 70 -5.98 12.74 -5.50
CA LYS A 70 -6.21 11.29 -5.55
C LYS A 70 -4.91 10.57 -5.87
N TRP A 71 -4.84 9.31 -5.44
CA TRP A 71 -3.78 8.40 -5.86
C TRP A 71 -3.96 8.06 -7.35
N ASP A 72 -2.85 7.89 -8.06
CA ASP A 72 -2.82 7.57 -9.50
C ASP A 72 -3.35 6.16 -9.83
N LYS A 73 -3.35 5.27 -8.84
CA LYS A 73 -3.85 3.91 -8.92
C LYS A 73 -4.55 3.50 -7.63
N ASP A 74 -5.37 2.47 -7.76
CA ASP A 74 -5.98 1.81 -6.61
C ASP A 74 -4.95 1.08 -5.76
N ILE A 75 -5.23 1.00 -4.46
CA ILE A 75 -4.44 0.24 -3.50
C ILE A 75 -4.62 -1.26 -3.84
N PRO A 76 -3.53 -2.02 -4.06
CA PRO A 76 -3.65 -3.44 -4.33
C PRO A 76 -4.22 -4.16 -3.11
N LYS A 77 -5.22 -5.01 -3.33
CA LYS A 77 -5.78 -5.85 -2.27
C LYS A 77 -4.90 -7.08 -2.08
N CYS A 78 -4.59 -7.38 -0.82
CA CYS A 78 -3.85 -8.57 -0.44
C CYS A 78 -4.83 -9.65 0.05
N LYS A 79 -4.86 -10.81 -0.62
CA LYS A 79 -5.56 -12.00 -0.13
C LYS A 79 -4.59 -12.94 0.57
N PRO A 80 -5.03 -13.73 1.57
CA PRO A 80 -4.21 -14.82 2.09
C PRO A 80 -3.74 -15.69 0.91
N GLY A 81 -2.43 -15.83 0.77
CA GLY A 81 -1.85 -16.77 -0.15
C GLY A 81 -2.29 -18.15 0.28
N GLU A 82 -2.90 -18.91 -0.64
CA GLU A 82 -3.11 -20.33 -0.42
C GLU A 82 -1.74 -20.96 -0.21
N THR A 83 -1.46 -21.23 1.06
CA THR A 83 -0.19 -21.78 1.49
C THR A 83 -0.09 -23.19 0.92
N ARG A 84 0.70 -23.37 -0.14
CA ARG A 84 1.31 -24.69 -0.43
C ARG A 84 2.09 -25.22 0.79
N TRP A 85 2.43 -24.34 1.73
CA TRP A 85 3.04 -24.62 3.03
C TRP A 85 2.09 -25.21 4.09
N LYS A 86 0.76 -25.15 3.95
CA LYS A 86 -0.17 -25.86 4.85
C LYS A 86 -0.17 -27.38 4.64
N LYS A 87 0.46 -27.90 3.58
CA LYS A 87 0.54 -29.35 3.30
C LYS A 87 1.90 -29.99 3.58
N ARG A 88 2.79 -29.34 4.34
CA ARG A 88 4.08 -29.95 4.72
C ARG A 88 4.43 -29.79 6.20
N CYS A 89 3.43 -29.91 7.06
CA CYS A 89 3.59 -30.56 8.36
C CYS A 89 2.83 -31.90 8.30
N ILE A 90 3.24 -32.79 7.40
CA ILE A 90 2.98 -34.21 7.64
C ILE A 90 3.89 -34.54 8.82
N TYR A 91 3.29 -34.72 9.98
CA TYR A 91 3.92 -35.36 11.13
C TYR A 91 4.71 -36.56 10.60
N ARG A 92 6.04 -36.48 10.56
CA ARG A 92 6.87 -37.68 10.48
C ARG A 92 6.75 -38.35 11.84
N THR A 93 5.66 -39.05 12.09
CA THR A 93 5.67 -40.18 13.02
C THR A 93 6.43 -41.28 12.29
N VAL A 94 7.75 -41.31 12.51
CA VAL A 94 8.53 -42.52 12.27
C VAL A 94 8.32 -43.35 13.53
N THR A 95 7.43 -44.33 13.42
CA THR A 95 7.34 -45.50 14.32
C THR A 95 8.64 -46.26 14.35
#